data_AF-A0A080YXW3-F1
#
_entry.id   AF-A0A080YXW3-F1
#
_cell.length_a   1.000
_cell.length_b   1.000
_cell.length_c   1.000
_cell.angle_alpha   90.00
_cell.angle_beta   90.00
_cell.angle_gamma   90.00
#
_symmetry.space_group_name_H-M   'P 1'
#
loop_
_entity.id
_entity.type
_entity.pdbx_description
1 polymer ?
#
loop_
_entity_poly.entity_id
_entity_poly.type
_entity_poly.pdbx_seq_one_letter_code
_entity_poly.pdbx_strand_id
1 'polypeptide(L)'
;MNASDAVYLGVPKILCRWHVNRNVLSRVQDDLGTIRLSQPGSNGEMKQNSVETDVFMAKYYEALTSESESEFEEHCTSLQELSSITADYMVEV
;
A
#
# COMPACT_ATOMS: atom_id res chain seq x y z
N MET A 1 22.18 6.86 13.33
CA MET A 1 21.50 7.91 14.11
C MET A 1 20.92 8.89 13.11
N ASN A 2 19.60 8.91 12.95
CA ASN A 2 18.95 9.85 12.01
C ASN A 2 18.69 11.20 12.71
N ALA A 3 18.30 12.22 11.94
CA ALA A 3 18.07 13.57 12.47
C ALA A 3 16.99 13.60 13.57
N SER A 4 15.99 12.72 13.49
CA SER A 4 14.93 12.64 14.50
C SER A 4 15.40 12.00 15.82
N ASP A 5 16.36 11.08 15.75
CA ASP A 5 16.95 10.45 16.94
C ASP A 5 17.82 11.44 17.72
N ALA A 6 18.46 12.38 17.02
CA ALA A 6 19.31 13.40 17.64
C ALA A 6 18.50 14.45 18.42
N VAL A 7 17.24 14.69 18.03
CA VAL A 7 16.39 15.75 18.60
C VAL A 7 15.34 15.19 19.55
N TYR A 8 14.75 14.04 19.24
CA TYR A 8 13.63 13.45 19.98
C TYR A 8 14.00 12.08 20.52
N LEU A 9 14.85 12.09 21.55
CA LEU A 9 15.32 10.91 22.26
C LEU A 9 14.16 10.19 22.95
N GLY A 10 14.12 8.86 22.81
CA GLY A 10 13.13 8.02 23.48
C GLY A 10 11.70 8.12 22.93
N VAL A 11 11.45 8.91 21.89
CA VAL A 11 10.14 8.99 21.23
C VAL A 11 10.04 7.89 20.17
N PRO A 12 9.09 6.94 20.30
CA PRO A 12 8.84 5.92 19.28
C PRO A 12 8.57 6.57 17.92
N LYS A 13 9.21 6.04 16.87
CA LYS A 13 8.99 6.51 15.50
C LYS A 13 8.00 5.55 14.84
N ILE A 14 6.93 6.10 14.32
CA ILE A 14 5.94 5.36 13.53
C ILE A 14 5.83 6.00 12.16
N LEU A 15 5.61 5.18 11.15
CA LEU A 15 5.29 5.68 9.81
C LEU A 15 3.84 6.17 9.79
N CYS A 16 3.61 7.27 9.08
CA CYS A 16 2.27 7.80 8.91
C CYS A 16 1.48 6.91 7.94
N ARG A 17 0.38 6.30 8.41
CA ARG A 17 -0.47 5.40 7.62
C ARG A 17 -0.88 5.99 6.27
N TRP A 18 -1.22 7.27 6.22
CA TRP A 18 -1.61 7.92 4.97
C TRP A 18 -0.48 7.90 3.92
N HIS A 19 0.76 8.17 4.34
CA HIS A 19 1.92 8.14 3.43
C HIS A 19 2.23 6.71 2.98
N VAL A 20 2.15 5.73 3.89
CA VAL A 20 2.36 4.32 3.55
C VAL A 20 1.32 3.86 2.52
N ASN A 21 0.03 4.12 2.76
CA ASN A 21 -1.04 3.76 1.81
C ASN A 21 -0.82 4.38 0.43
N ARG A 22 -0.36 5.63 0.38
CA ARG A 22 -0.09 6.33 -0.88
C ARG A 22 1.11 5.74 -1.62
N ASN A 23 2.16 5.38 -0.90
CA ASN A 23 3.34 4.75 -1.49
C ASN A 23 3.01 3.36 -2.03
N VAL A 24 2.26 2.56 -1.26
CA VAL A 24 1.76 1.25 -1.69
C VAL A 24 0.90 1.39 -2.94
N LEU A 25 -0.09 2.28 -2.94
CA LEU A 25 -0.94 2.51 -4.11
C LEU A 25 -0.12 2.86 -5.36
N SER A 26 0.86 3.76 -5.23
CA SER A 26 1.72 4.13 -6.35
C SER A 26 2.48 2.91 -6.88
N ARG A 27 3.01 2.07 -6.00
CA ARG A 27 3.76 0.86 -6.39
C ARG A 27 2.86 -0.18 -7.04
N VAL A 28 1.68 -0.41 -6.48
CA VAL A 28 0.68 -1.33 -7.06
C VAL A 28 0.24 -0.83 -8.44
N GLN A 29 0.02 0.47 -8.61
CA GLN A 29 -0.32 1.04 -9.92
C GLN A 29 0.81 0.89 -10.96
N ASP A 30 2.07 0.93 -10.54
CA ASP A 30 3.22 0.69 -11.41
C ASP A 30 3.32 -0.78 -11.83
N ASP A 31 2.92 -1.70 -10.96
CA ASP A 31 3.03 -3.16 -11.14
C ASP A 31 1.79 -3.77 -11.81
N LEU A 32 0.60 -3.55 -11.23
CA LEU A 32 -0.69 -4.08 -11.68
C LEU A 32 -1.45 -3.13 -12.61
N GLY A 33 -0.96 -1.90 -12.77
CA GLY A 33 -1.35 -1.00 -13.85
C GLY A 33 -2.50 -0.04 -13.55
N THR A 34 -2.71 0.85 -14.51
CA THR A 34 -3.83 1.81 -14.55
C THR A 34 -4.44 1.81 -15.94
N ILE A 35 -5.73 2.11 -16.02
CA ILE A 35 -6.48 2.23 -17.27
C ILE A 35 -6.62 3.71 -17.61
N ARG A 36 -6.31 4.08 -18.86
CA ARG A 36 -6.53 5.44 -19.35
C ARG A 36 -7.99 5.63 -19.71
N LEU A 37 -8.60 6.68 -19.16
CA LEU A 37 -9.97 7.04 -19.45
C LEU A 37 -10.07 7.80 -20.79
N SER A 38 -11.12 7.52 -21.55
CA SER A 38 -11.42 8.22 -22.81
C SER A 38 -11.94 9.63 -22.61
N GLN A 39 -12.54 9.88 -21.44
CA GLN A 39 -12.99 11.18 -20.95
C GLN A 39 -12.54 11.37 -19.50
N PRO A 40 -12.32 12.61 -19.04
CA PRO A 40 -11.96 12.85 -17.65
C PRO A 40 -13.05 12.35 -16.69
N GLY A 41 -12.63 11.78 -15.56
CA GLY A 41 -13.51 11.44 -14.44
C GLY A 41 -14.13 12.69 -13.79
N SER A 42 -14.99 12.47 -12.79
CA SER A 42 -15.73 13.56 -12.10
C SER A 42 -14.83 14.59 -11.42
N ASN A 43 -13.60 14.21 -11.10
CA ASN A 43 -12.54 15.03 -10.50
C ASN A 43 -11.47 15.49 -11.53
N GLY A 44 -11.68 15.22 -12.83
CA GLY A 44 -10.73 15.53 -13.89
C GLY A 44 -9.62 14.49 -14.11
N GLU A 45 -9.66 13.35 -13.44
CA GLU A 45 -8.66 12.29 -13.61
C GLU A 45 -8.76 11.64 -15.00
N MET A 46 -7.60 11.36 -15.61
CA MET A 46 -7.51 10.70 -16.93
C MET A 46 -7.07 9.23 -16.84
N LYS A 47 -6.87 8.75 -15.62
CA LYS A 47 -6.47 7.38 -15.31
C LYS A 47 -7.28 6.88 -14.13
N GLN A 48 -7.63 5.61 -14.17
CA GLN A 48 -8.23 4.88 -13.07
C GLN A 48 -7.38 3.64 -12.79
N ASN A 49 -7.51 3.08 -11.60
CA ASN A 49 -6.93 1.77 -11.28
C ASN A 49 -7.44 0.70 -12.26
N SER A 50 -6.58 -0.27 -12.55
CA SER A 50 -7.04 -1.55 -13.10
C SER A 50 -7.86 -2.32 -12.06
N VAL A 51 -8.60 -3.33 -12.52
CA VAL A 51 -9.35 -4.21 -11.60
C VAL A 51 -8.39 -4.91 -10.64
N GLU A 52 -7.23 -5.33 -11.14
CA GLU A 52 -6.17 -6.00 -10.39
C GLU A 52 -5.62 -5.08 -9.29
N THR A 53 -5.38 -3.80 -9.62
CA THR A 53 -4.96 -2.79 -8.63
C THR A 53 -6.02 -2.59 -7.55
N ASP A 54 -7.29 -2.47 -7.93
CA ASP A 54 -8.39 -2.29 -6.95
C ASP A 54 -8.55 -3.52 -6.04
N VAL A 55 -8.44 -4.73 -6.59
CA VAL A 55 -8.49 -5.99 -5.82
C VAL A 55 -7.33 -6.07 -4.82
N PHE A 56 -6.11 -5.77 -5.26
CA PHE A 56 -4.94 -5.77 -4.38
C PHE A 56 -5.12 -4.74 -3.25
N MET A 57 -5.51 -3.51 -3.57
CA MET A 57 -5.68 -2.45 -2.58
C MET A 57 -6.78 -2.76 -1.57
N ALA A 58 -7.87 -3.40 -1.99
CA ALA A 58 -8.91 -3.85 -1.07
C ALA A 58 -8.37 -4.86 -0.06
N LYS A 59 -7.63 -5.88 -0.52
CA LYS A 59 -6.99 -6.88 0.34
C LYS A 59 -5.93 -6.27 1.27
N TYR A 60 -5.18 -5.29 0.77
CA TYR A 60 -4.22 -4.56 1.58
C TYR A 60 -4.89 -3.81 2.73
N TYR A 61 -6.03 -3.15 2.47
CA TYR A 61 -6.75 -2.46 3.53
C TYR A 61 -7.37 -3.41 4.56
N GLU A 62 -7.83 -4.59 4.14
CA GLU A 62 -8.27 -5.67 5.05
C GLU A 62 -7.12 -6.07 6.00
N ALA A 63 -5.92 -6.32 5.45
CA ALA A 63 -4.73 -6.65 6.23
C ALA A 63 -4.41 -5.57 7.29
N LEU A 64 -4.48 -4.30 6.92
CA LEU A 64 -4.22 -3.19 7.87
C LEU A 64 -5.25 -3.08 9.01
N THR A 65 -6.35 -3.81 8.94
CA THR A 65 -7.41 -3.83 9.95
C THR A 65 -7.52 -5.14 10.71
N SER A 66 -6.60 -6.09 10.49
CA SER A 66 -6.52 -7.35 11.23
C SER A 66 -6.41 -7.12 12.73
N GLU A 67 -7.13 -7.94 13.51
CA GLU A 67 -7.15 -7.83 14.97
C GLU A 67 -6.02 -8.63 15.63
N SER A 68 -5.42 -9.56 14.88
CA SER A 68 -4.32 -10.40 15.34
C SER A 68 -3.19 -10.51 14.31
N GLU A 69 -2.00 -10.87 14.79
CA GLU A 69 -0.83 -11.12 13.93
C GLU A 69 -1.09 -12.30 12.98
N SER A 70 -1.79 -13.34 13.43
CA SER A 70 -2.12 -14.51 12.59
C SER A 70 -3.02 -14.12 11.40
N GLU A 71 -4.04 -13.31 11.65
CA GLU A 71 -4.89 -12.79 10.57
C GLU A 71 -4.09 -11.91 9.61
N PHE A 72 -3.21 -11.06 10.14
CA PHE A 72 -2.33 -10.22 9.33
C PHE A 72 -1.42 -11.06 8.42
N GLU A 73 -0.81 -12.11 8.95
CA GLU A 73 0.05 -13.04 8.19
C GLU A 73 -0.73 -13.78 7.08
N GLU A 74 -1.96 -14.21 7.35
CA GLU A 74 -2.86 -14.81 6.35
C GLU A 74 -3.18 -13.84 5.20
N HIS A 75 -3.45 -12.57 5.53
CA HIS A 75 -3.66 -11.53 4.53
C HIS A 75 -2.39 -11.22 3.75
N CYS A 76 -1.21 -11.17 4.39
CA CYS A 76 0.07 -10.99 3.72
C CYS A 76 0.35 -12.11 2.72
N THR A 77 0.05 -13.37 3.08
CA THR A 77 0.15 -14.52 2.17
C THR A 77 -0.76 -14.33 0.95
N SER A 78 -2.00 -13.91 1.18
CA SER A 78 -2.96 -13.63 0.10
C SER A 78 -2.50 -12.49 -0.84
N LEU A 79 -1.83 -11.47 -0.29
CA LEU A 79 -1.26 -10.36 -1.07
C LEU A 79 -0.08 -10.81 -1.93
N GLN A 80 0.77 -11.72 -1.41
CA GLN A 80 1.88 -12.30 -2.18
C GLN A 80 1.40 -13.10 -3.39
N GLU A 81 0.26 -13.79 -3.29
CA GLU A 81 -0.34 -14.51 -4.40
C GLU A 81 -0.86 -13.56 -5.50
N LEU A 82 -1.30 -12.34 -5.14
CA LEU A 82 -1.75 -11.32 -6.09
C LEU A 82 -0.58 -10.61 -6.77
N SER A 83 0.45 -10.25 -6.02
CA SER A 83 1.72 -9.76 -6.56
C SER A 83 2.86 -9.98 -5.57
N SER A 84 3.81 -10.83 -5.95
CA SER A 84 5.04 -11.03 -5.19
C SER A 84 5.92 -9.77 -5.19
N ILE A 85 6.02 -9.06 -6.31
CA ILE A 85 6.86 -7.86 -6.46
C ILE A 85 6.42 -6.74 -5.51
N THR A 86 5.10 -6.57 -5.35
CA THR A 86 4.56 -5.51 -4.49
C THR A 86 4.42 -5.96 -3.04
N ALA A 87 4.23 -7.26 -2.78
CA ALA A 87 4.26 -7.79 -1.43
C ALA A 87 5.67 -7.75 -0.81
N ASP A 88 6.73 -8.04 -1.58
CA ASP A 88 8.12 -7.93 -1.11
C ASP A 88 8.46 -6.50 -0.68
N TYR A 89 7.94 -5.50 -1.40
CA TYR A 89 8.08 -4.08 -1.04
C TYR A 89 7.47 -3.75 0.33
N MET A 90 6.46 -4.50 0.80
CA MET A 90 5.82 -4.26 2.10
C MET A 90 6.62 -4.82 3.28
N VAL A 91 7.53 -5.77 3.04
CA VAL A 91 8.35 -6.42 4.07
C VAL A 91 9.68 -5.68 4.29
N GLU A 92 10.12 -4.89 3.31
CA GLU A 92 11.37 -4.11 3.37
C GLU A 92 11.22 -2.69 3.97
N VAL A 93 10.00 -2.25 4.34
CA VAL A 93 9.73 -0.92 4.94
C VAL A 93 9.68 -0.98 6.46
#